data_AF-A0A7V2FZG0-F1
#
_entry.id   AF-A0A7V2FZG0-F1
#
_cell.length_a   1.000
_cell.length_b   1.000
_cell.length_c   1.000
_cell.angle_alpha   90.00
_cell.angle_beta   90.00
_cell.angle_gamma   90.00
#
_symmetry.space_group_name_H-M   'P 1'
#
loop_
_entity.id
_entity.type
_entity.pdbx_description
1 polymer ?
#
loop_
_entity_poly.entity_id
_entity_poly.type
_entity_poly.pdbx_seq_one_letter_code
_entity_poly.pdbx_strand_id
1 'polypeptide(L)'
;MHVQLETVRNALTDLKNAVIVLVAQERARLKVAGTATAVVVLMLLCGYWAYDLLASPPVPDSKMAGAAEIANFMGHQRGLARMSLGEQARFMAELWPRFSTEQGRAELADAFARLAPSEVERVQEVFFELGKAQVLNDADQFRRLPPRQREKFVADKVAQYDQLRGQFRGAGAESFKKGLPRQSDDWTKSMVSRTSAGERAKAQPYLEAVQKFVEKEKHGGRWAAQRSGDLDGGEG
;
A
#
# COMPACT_ATOMS: atom_id res chain seq x y z
N MET A 1 57.67 62.07 17.94
CA MET A 1 56.73 61.43 16.99
C MET A 1 56.96 59.93 16.81
N HIS A 2 58.20 59.42 16.75
CA HIS A 2 58.46 57.99 16.52
C HIS A 2 57.82 57.02 17.55
N VAL A 3 57.87 57.38 18.84
CA VAL A 3 57.34 56.55 19.93
C VAL A 3 55.82 56.32 19.81
N GLN A 4 55.06 57.34 19.39
CA GLN A 4 53.60 57.20 19.26
C GLN A 4 53.19 56.31 18.08
N LEU A 5 53.98 56.27 17.00
CA LEU A 5 53.73 55.37 15.87
C LEU A 5 53.96 53.90 16.24
N GLU A 6 54.96 53.60 17.08
CA GLU A 6 55.20 52.25 17.59
C GLU A 6 54.10 51.79 18.53
N THR A 7 53.62 52.66 19.42
CA THR A 7 52.48 52.34 20.30
C THR A 7 51.22 52.00 19.51
N VAL A 8 50.91 52.80 18.48
CA VAL A 8 49.75 52.54 17.60
C VAL A 8 49.93 51.25 16.80
N ARG A 9 51.14 50.98 16.28
CA ARG A 9 51.42 49.74 15.54
C ARG A 9 51.28 48.50 16.44
N ASN A 10 51.76 48.56 17.68
CA ASN A 10 51.65 47.45 18.62
C ASN A 10 50.18 47.20 19.00
N ALA A 11 49.42 48.25 19.31
CA ALA A 11 47.99 48.15 19.60
C ALA A 11 47.19 47.55 18.44
N LEU A 12 47.50 47.92 17.19
CA LEU A 12 46.87 47.34 16.00
C LEU A 12 47.23 45.86 15.80
N THR A 13 48.46 45.47 16.14
CA THR A 13 48.91 44.08 16.05
C THR A 13 48.21 43.21 17.10
N ASP A 14 48.08 43.73 18.32
CA ASP A 14 47.38 43.05 19.41
C ASP A 14 45.88 42.91 19.10
N LEU A 15 45.25 43.95 18.56
CA LEU A 15 43.86 43.89 18.11
C LEU A 15 43.66 42.86 16.99
N LYS A 16 44.57 42.83 16.00
CA LYS A 16 44.52 41.84 14.91
C LYS A 16 44.65 40.41 15.45
N ASN A 17 45.57 40.18 16.39
CA ASN A 17 45.77 38.86 17.00
C ASN A 17 44.54 38.44 17.83
N ALA A 18 43.95 39.36 18.61
CA ALA A 18 42.73 39.10 19.37
C ALA A 18 41.54 38.72 18.46
N VAL A 19 41.36 39.43 17.33
CA VAL A 19 40.32 39.10 16.35
C VAL A 19 40.54 37.72 15.71
N ILE A 20 41.79 37.36 15.37
CA ILE A 20 42.11 36.03 14.82
C ILE A 20 41.76 34.92 15.83
N VAL A 21 42.09 35.09 17.11
CA VAL A 21 41.78 34.12 18.16
C VAL A 21 40.27 33.99 18.36
N LEU A 22 39.52 35.10 18.39
CA LEU A 22 38.07 35.09 18.53
C LEU A 22 37.40 34.33 17.37
N VAL A 23 37.79 34.63 16.13
CA VAL A 23 37.25 33.95 14.93
C VAL A 23 37.61 32.47 14.90
N ALA A 24 38.82 32.08 15.33
CA ALA A 24 39.22 30.68 15.43
C ALA A 24 38.39 29.93 16.49
N GLN A 25 38.12 30.57 17.63
CA GLN A 25 37.30 30.02 18.71
C GLN A 25 35.83 29.85 18.29
N GLU A 26 35.25 30.80 17.55
CA GLU A 26 33.89 30.66 16.99
C GLU A 26 33.80 29.53 15.95
N ARG A 27 34.79 29.42 15.05
CA ARG A 27 34.85 28.32 14.08
C ARG A 27 34.99 26.95 14.76
N ALA A 28 35.77 26.85 15.85
CA ALA A 28 35.89 25.63 16.63
C ALA A 28 34.56 25.26 17.31
N ARG A 29 33.85 26.24 17.90
CA ARG A 29 32.52 26.03 18.48
C ARG A 29 31.49 25.59 17.44
N LEU A 30 31.49 26.21 16.25
CA LEU A 30 30.60 25.82 15.15
C LEU A 30 30.90 24.39 14.65
N LYS A 31 32.17 23.98 14.57
CA LYS A 31 32.54 22.61 14.23
C LYS A 31 32.08 21.60 15.27
N VAL A 32 32.28 21.88 16.57
CA VAL A 32 31.85 21.01 17.67
C VAL A 32 30.32 20.93 17.78
N ALA A 33 29.62 22.07 17.60
CA ALA A 33 28.16 22.09 17.55
C ALA A 33 27.64 21.29 16.34
N GLY A 34 28.25 21.47 15.16
CA GLY A 34 27.90 20.72 13.95
C GLY A 34 28.11 19.21 14.10
N THR A 35 29.22 18.77 14.70
CA THR A 35 29.47 17.34 14.94
C THR A 35 28.53 16.76 15.98
N ALA A 36 28.24 17.49 17.07
CA ALA A 36 27.28 17.05 18.08
C ALA A 36 25.88 16.88 17.49
N THR A 37 25.40 17.85 16.69
CA THR A 37 24.11 17.74 15.99
C THR A 37 24.09 16.57 15.01
N ALA A 38 25.16 16.37 14.23
CA ALA A 38 25.24 15.26 13.29
C ALA A 38 25.19 13.89 13.99
N VAL A 39 25.89 13.75 15.14
CA VAL A 39 25.87 12.52 15.95
C VAL A 39 24.48 12.26 16.53
N VAL A 40 23.81 13.28 17.07
CA VAL A 40 22.44 13.13 17.60
C VAL A 40 21.46 12.73 16.50
N VAL A 41 21.52 13.37 15.32
CA VAL A 41 20.68 12.99 14.18
C VAL A 41 20.95 11.55 13.74
N LEU A 42 22.22 11.14 13.65
CA LEU A 42 22.58 9.76 13.31
C LEU A 42 22.05 8.77 14.35
N MET A 43 22.18 9.06 15.64
CA MET A 43 21.64 8.22 16.72
C MET A 43 20.12 8.10 16.65
N LEU A 44 19.40 9.18 16.34
CA LEU A 44 17.95 9.16 16.15
C LEU A 44 17.56 8.33 14.93
N LEU A 45 18.30 8.44 13.82
CA LEU A 45 18.07 7.62 12.62
C LEU A 45 18.33 6.15 12.89
N CYS A 46 19.43 5.80 13.55
CA CYS A 46 19.75 4.41 13.92
C CYS A 46 18.73 3.85 14.93
N GLY A 47 18.33 4.65 15.93
CA GLY A 47 17.32 4.27 16.91
C GLY A 47 15.95 4.05 16.27
N TYR A 48 15.57 4.91 15.32
CA TYR A 48 14.35 4.74 14.53
C TYR A 48 14.40 3.46 13.69
N TRP A 49 15.51 3.19 12.99
CA TRP A 49 15.69 1.96 12.21
C TRP A 49 15.67 0.70 13.08
N ALA A 50 16.35 0.71 14.22
CA ALA A 50 16.36 -0.42 15.15
C ALA A 50 14.97 -0.67 15.74
N TYR A 51 14.27 0.39 16.15
CA TYR A 51 12.90 0.30 16.63
C TYR A 51 11.96 -0.23 15.54
N ASP A 52 12.14 0.21 14.30
CA ASP A 52 11.34 -0.23 13.17
C ASP A 52 11.58 -1.71 12.81
N LEU A 53 12.82 -2.19 12.93
CA LEU A 53 13.16 -3.61 12.76
C LEU A 53 12.59 -4.48 13.90
N LEU A 54 12.67 -4.01 15.14
CA LEU A 54 12.25 -4.78 16.32
C LEU A 54 10.73 -4.79 16.55
N ALA A 55 10.03 -3.73 16.15
CA ALA A 55 8.59 -3.60 16.36
C ALA A 55 7.74 -4.06 15.16
N SER A 56 8.36 -4.43 14.04
CA SER A 56 7.64 -4.95 12.88
C SER A 56 7.61 -6.47 12.93
N PRO A 57 6.44 -7.11 12.71
CA PRO A 57 6.39 -8.55 12.58
C PRO A 57 7.23 -8.95 11.35
N PRO A 58 7.99 -10.05 11.44
CA PRO A 58 8.70 -10.57 10.28
C PRO A 58 7.68 -10.89 9.18
N VAL A 59 8.08 -10.71 7.91
CA VAL A 59 7.23 -11.09 6.78
C VAL A 59 7.10 -12.62 6.81
N PRO A 60 5.88 -13.17 6.96
CA PRO A 60 5.69 -14.61 7.02
C PRO A 60 6.07 -15.23 5.67
N ASP A 61 6.71 -16.41 5.71
CA ASP A 61 6.95 -17.18 4.49
C ASP A 61 5.60 -17.62 3.92
N SER A 62 5.22 -17.10 2.75
CA SER A 62 3.94 -17.37 2.09
C SER A 62 3.67 -18.86 1.88
N LYS A 63 4.73 -19.69 1.81
CA LYS A 63 4.63 -21.15 1.59
C LYS A 63 4.47 -21.95 2.88
N MET A 64 4.99 -21.45 3.99
CA MET A 64 5.04 -22.21 5.25
C MET A 64 4.11 -21.64 6.33
N ALA A 65 3.93 -20.32 6.37
CA ALA A 65 3.22 -19.63 7.43
C ALA A 65 1.76 -20.09 7.56
N GLY A 66 1.29 -20.26 8.79
CA GLY A 66 -0.10 -20.64 9.05
C GLY A 66 -1.09 -19.50 8.74
N ALA A 67 -2.37 -19.84 8.63
CA ALA A 67 -3.44 -18.85 8.44
C ALA A 67 -3.45 -17.75 9.52
N ALA A 68 -3.23 -18.13 10.78
CA ALA A 68 -3.16 -17.19 11.91
C ALA A 68 -1.98 -16.22 11.80
N GLU A 69 -0.80 -16.71 11.38
CA GLU A 69 0.40 -15.89 11.21
C GLU A 69 0.20 -14.86 10.09
N ILE A 70 -0.41 -15.28 8.98
CA ILE A 70 -0.75 -14.40 7.86
C ILE A 70 -1.80 -13.37 8.27
N ALA A 71 -2.88 -13.78 8.93
CA ALA A 71 -3.91 -12.84 9.38
C ALA A 71 -3.34 -11.80 10.36
N ASN A 72 -2.51 -12.23 11.31
CA ASN A 72 -1.82 -11.33 12.24
C ASN A 72 -0.89 -10.36 11.50
N PHE A 73 -0.11 -10.86 10.53
CA PHE A 73 0.76 -10.01 9.71
C PHE A 73 -0.05 -8.99 8.89
N MET A 74 -1.17 -9.38 8.30
CA MET A 74 -2.03 -8.48 7.53
C MET A 74 -2.76 -7.45 8.42
N GLY A 75 -3.15 -7.84 9.64
CA GLY A 75 -3.80 -6.98 10.63
C GLY A 75 -2.87 -6.00 11.33
N HIS A 76 -1.58 -6.34 11.41
CA HIS A 76 -0.60 -5.53 12.13
C HIS A 76 -0.32 -4.19 11.45
N GLN A 77 -0.23 -3.10 12.22
CA GLN A 77 -0.01 -1.74 11.70
C GLN A 77 1.26 -1.62 10.83
N ARG A 78 2.27 -2.43 11.14
CA ARG A 78 3.57 -2.47 10.43
C ARG A 78 3.79 -3.73 9.60
N GLY A 79 2.76 -4.55 9.44
CA GLY A 79 2.88 -5.75 8.60
C GLY A 79 2.66 -5.40 7.13
N LEU A 80 1.61 -5.92 6.53
CA LEU A 80 1.37 -5.78 5.08
C LEU A 80 1.34 -4.31 4.61
N ALA A 81 0.79 -3.38 5.41
CA ALA A 81 0.69 -1.96 5.07
C ALA A 81 2.05 -1.25 4.88
N ARG A 82 3.15 -1.80 5.43
CA ARG A 82 4.49 -1.23 5.29
C ARG A 82 5.15 -1.60 3.96
N MET A 83 4.73 -2.72 3.35
CA MET A 83 5.26 -3.17 2.07
C MET A 83 4.85 -2.19 0.97
N SER A 84 5.71 -2.00 -0.03
CA SER A 84 5.30 -1.26 -1.23
C SER A 84 4.13 -1.97 -1.91
N LEU A 85 3.30 -1.23 -2.65
CA LEU A 85 2.12 -1.78 -3.32
C LEU A 85 2.45 -2.97 -4.25
N GLY A 86 3.62 -2.94 -4.90
CA GLY A 86 4.10 -4.05 -5.73
C GLY A 86 4.49 -5.29 -4.91
N GLU A 87 5.09 -5.09 -3.73
CA GLU A 87 5.42 -6.18 -2.81
C GLU A 87 4.13 -6.75 -2.17
N GLN A 88 3.18 -5.91 -1.79
CA GLN A 88 1.87 -6.34 -1.32
C GLN A 88 1.16 -7.20 -2.37
N ALA A 89 1.13 -6.75 -3.63
CA ALA A 89 0.52 -7.51 -4.72
C ALA A 89 1.21 -8.86 -4.95
N ARG A 90 2.56 -8.91 -4.90
CA ARG A 90 3.32 -10.16 -5.02
C ARG A 90 3.02 -11.11 -3.86
N PHE A 91 3.05 -10.60 -2.65
CA PHE A 91 2.74 -11.38 -1.45
C PHE A 91 1.33 -11.98 -1.53
N MET A 92 0.33 -11.18 -1.89
CA MET A 92 -1.05 -11.66 -2.08
C MET A 92 -1.16 -12.70 -3.20
N ALA A 93 -0.44 -12.52 -4.31
CA ALA A 93 -0.41 -13.49 -5.41
C ALA A 93 0.22 -14.82 -5.00
N GLU A 94 1.24 -14.81 -4.14
CA GLU A 94 1.86 -16.02 -3.60
C GLU A 94 0.97 -16.73 -2.58
N LEU A 95 0.21 -15.99 -1.77
CA LEU A 95 -0.76 -16.55 -0.83
C LEU A 95 -1.96 -17.19 -1.53
N TRP A 96 -2.36 -16.64 -2.68
CA TRP A 96 -3.62 -16.99 -3.32
C TRP A 96 -3.80 -18.49 -3.60
N PRO A 97 -2.85 -19.22 -4.20
CA PRO A 97 -3.03 -20.63 -4.50
C PRO A 97 -3.32 -21.48 -3.26
N ARG A 98 -2.64 -21.19 -2.14
CA ARG A 98 -2.80 -21.93 -0.88
C ARG A 98 -4.19 -21.71 -0.27
N PHE A 99 -4.60 -20.45 -0.20
CA PHE A 99 -5.87 -20.05 0.39
C PHE A 99 -7.03 -20.07 -0.61
N SER A 100 -6.83 -20.61 -1.82
CA SER A 100 -7.89 -20.83 -2.80
C SER A 100 -8.60 -22.18 -2.64
N THR A 101 -8.11 -23.06 -1.75
CA THR A 101 -8.78 -24.30 -1.37
C THR A 101 -9.89 -24.03 -0.36
N GLU A 102 -10.91 -24.89 -0.26
CA GLU A 102 -11.99 -24.71 0.72
C GLU A 102 -11.47 -24.70 2.17
N GLN A 103 -10.62 -25.67 2.51
CA GLN A 103 -9.99 -25.75 3.82
C GLN A 103 -9.13 -24.50 4.12
N GLY A 104 -8.26 -24.11 3.18
CA GLY A 104 -7.42 -22.92 3.38
C GLY A 104 -8.26 -21.66 3.59
N ARG A 105 -9.33 -21.49 2.80
CA ARG A 105 -10.28 -20.38 2.97
C ARG A 105 -10.90 -20.36 4.37
N ALA A 106 -11.37 -21.51 4.86
CA ALA A 106 -11.98 -21.62 6.18
C ALA A 106 -10.98 -21.29 7.30
N GLU A 107 -9.75 -21.80 7.22
CA GLU A 107 -8.68 -21.50 8.18
C GLU A 107 -8.33 -20.00 8.21
N LEU A 108 -8.24 -19.37 7.04
CA LEU A 108 -7.96 -17.93 6.94
C LEU A 108 -9.14 -17.08 7.43
N ALA A 109 -10.37 -17.49 7.15
CA ALA A 109 -11.56 -16.81 7.64
C ALA A 109 -11.67 -16.89 9.17
N ASP A 110 -11.39 -18.05 9.77
CA ASP A 110 -11.34 -18.21 11.23
C ASP A 110 -10.22 -17.37 11.86
N ALA A 111 -9.05 -17.32 11.22
CA ALA A 111 -7.96 -16.45 11.66
C ALA A 111 -8.34 -14.96 11.61
N PHE A 112 -8.98 -14.49 10.53
CA PHE A 112 -9.48 -13.12 10.42
C PHE A 112 -10.61 -12.80 11.42
N ALA A 113 -11.44 -13.78 11.76
CA ALA A 113 -12.51 -13.62 12.74
C ALA A 113 -11.99 -13.32 14.15
N ARG A 114 -10.73 -13.64 14.42
CA ARG A 114 -10.05 -13.42 15.72
C ARG A 114 -9.31 -12.08 15.80
N LEU A 115 -9.17 -11.36 14.68
CA LEU A 115 -8.54 -10.03 14.68
C LEU A 115 -9.40 -9.00 15.40
N ALA A 116 -8.75 -8.00 15.99
CA ALA A 116 -9.45 -6.84 16.53
C ALA A 116 -10.11 -6.03 15.40
N PRO A 117 -11.23 -5.31 15.66
CA PRO A 117 -11.90 -4.50 14.63
C PRO A 117 -10.97 -3.53 13.88
N SER A 118 -10.06 -2.86 14.61
CA SER A 118 -9.09 -1.94 14.01
C SER A 118 -8.07 -2.63 13.09
N GLU A 119 -7.79 -3.92 13.31
CA GLU A 119 -6.88 -4.71 12.45
C GLU A 119 -7.61 -5.12 11.17
N VAL A 120 -8.88 -5.51 11.29
CA VAL A 120 -9.76 -5.80 10.15
C VAL A 120 -9.89 -4.57 9.23
N GLU A 121 -10.06 -3.38 9.79
CA GLU A 121 -10.12 -2.12 9.03
C GLU A 121 -8.82 -1.87 8.23
N ARG A 122 -7.65 -2.12 8.83
CA ARG A 122 -6.35 -1.99 8.13
C ARG A 122 -6.21 -2.98 6.99
N VAL A 123 -6.61 -4.23 7.22
CA VAL A 123 -6.61 -5.25 6.17
C VAL A 123 -7.47 -4.77 5.00
N GLN A 124 -8.68 -4.29 5.28
CA GLN A 124 -9.59 -3.75 4.26
C GLN A 124 -9.00 -2.54 3.53
N GLU A 125 -8.30 -1.66 4.22
CA GLU A 125 -7.60 -0.54 3.61
C GLU A 125 -6.52 -1.01 2.63
N VAL A 126 -5.71 -1.99 3.00
CA VAL A 126 -4.70 -2.55 2.08
C VAL A 126 -5.36 -3.20 0.85
N PHE A 127 -6.42 -4.00 1.05
CA PHE A 127 -7.16 -4.58 -0.07
C PHE A 127 -7.78 -3.52 -0.98
N PHE A 128 -8.28 -2.43 -0.41
CA PHE A 128 -8.81 -1.31 -1.17
C PHE A 128 -7.70 -0.64 -2.00
N GLU A 129 -6.54 -0.36 -1.40
CA GLU A 129 -5.41 0.26 -2.10
C GLU A 129 -4.87 -0.63 -3.24
N LEU A 130 -4.78 -1.94 -3.01
CA LEU A 130 -4.45 -2.93 -4.04
C LEU A 130 -5.50 -2.95 -5.18
N GLY A 131 -6.79 -2.98 -4.83
CA GLY A 131 -7.87 -2.94 -5.80
C GLY A 131 -7.87 -1.66 -6.64
N LYS A 132 -7.69 -0.50 -5.98
CA LYS A 132 -7.56 0.80 -6.64
C LYS A 132 -6.40 0.81 -7.63
N ALA A 133 -5.23 0.34 -7.21
CA ALA A 133 -4.05 0.26 -8.06
C ALA A 133 -4.27 -0.64 -9.27
N GLN A 134 -4.92 -1.79 -9.08
CA GLN A 134 -5.25 -2.70 -10.16
C GLN A 134 -6.22 -2.05 -11.17
N VAL A 135 -7.25 -1.36 -10.70
CA VAL A 135 -8.19 -0.63 -11.57
C VAL A 135 -7.49 0.47 -12.37
N LEU A 136 -6.59 1.24 -11.76
CA LEU A 136 -5.82 2.27 -12.45
C LEU A 136 -4.89 1.67 -13.50
N ASN A 137 -4.22 0.56 -13.19
CA ASN A 137 -3.39 -0.18 -14.13
C ASN A 137 -4.22 -0.71 -15.32
N ASP A 138 -5.39 -1.30 -15.05
CA ASP A 138 -6.29 -1.78 -16.09
C ASP A 138 -6.80 -0.64 -16.98
N ALA A 139 -7.11 0.53 -16.38
CA ALA A 139 -7.51 1.71 -17.13
C ALA A 139 -6.38 2.22 -18.05
N ASP A 140 -5.14 2.22 -17.57
CA ASP A 140 -3.98 2.58 -18.38
C ASP A 140 -3.75 1.58 -19.53
N GLN A 141 -3.91 0.28 -19.28
CA GLN A 141 -3.84 -0.74 -20.33
C GLN A 141 -4.96 -0.56 -21.35
N PHE A 142 -6.21 -0.41 -20.90
CA PHE A 142 -7.38 -0.18 -21.74
C PHE A 142 -7.20 1.01 -22.69
N ARG A 143 -6.64 2.12 -22.19
CA ARG A 143 -6.37 3.32 -22.99
C ARG A 143 -5.37 3.07 -24.11
N ARG A 144 -4.37 2.22 -23.87
CA ARG A 144 -3.31 1.86 -24.83
C ARG A 144 -3.78 0.85 -25.89
N LEU A 145 -4.85 0.10 -25.62
CA LEU A 145 -5.35 -0.91 -26.55
C LEU A 145 -6.05 -0.29 -27.78
N PRO A 146 -5.88 -0.87 -28.98
CA PRO A 146 -6.67 -0.54 -30.16
C PRO A 146 -8.17 -0.74 -29.90
N PRO A 147 -9.07 0.09 -30.48
CA PRO A 147 -10.51 0.00 -30.23
C PRO A 147 -11.10 -1.41 -30.41
N ARG A 148 -10.62 -2.18 -31.39
CA ARG A 148 -11.08 -3.55 -31.66
C ARG A 148 -10.73 -4.57 -30.57
N GLN A 149 -9.74 -4.29 -29.73
CA GLN A 149 -9.31 -5.19 -28.65
C GLN A 149 -9.92 -4.84 -27.29
N ARG A 150 -10.51 -3.65 -27.16
CA ARG A 150 -11.02 -3.12 -25.89
C ARG A 150 -12.19 -3.94 -25.32
N GLU A 151 -13.12 -4.39 -26.18
CA GLU A 151 -14.26 -5.21 -25.74
C GLU A 151 -13.80 -6.54 -25.16
N LYS A 152 -12.88 -7.24 -25.83
CA LYS A 152 -12.30 -8.49 -25.32
C LYS A 152 -11.58 -8.27 -24.00
N PHE A 153 -10.76 -7.24 -23.89
CA PHE A 153 -10.05 -6.92 -22.64
C PHE A 153 -11.02 -6.69 -21.48
N VAL A 154 -12.11 -5.95 -21.70
CA VAL A 154 -13.15 -5.74 -20.68
C VAL A 154 -13.82 -7.04 -20.30
N ALA A 155 -14.18 -7.89 -21.28
CA ALA A 155 -14.78 -9.20 -21.02
C ALA A 155 -13.86 -10.09 -20.16
N ASP A 156 -12.58 -10.18 -20.51
CA ASP A 156 -11.58 -10.96 -19.79
C ASP A 156 -11.42 -10.46 -18.34
N LYS A 157 -11.42 -9.13 -18.14
CA LYS A 157 -11.32 -8.51 -16.81
C LYS A 157 -12.57 -8.74 -15.96
N VAL A 158 -13.76 -8.62 -16.53
CA VAL A 158 -15.02 -8.91 -15.84
C VAL A 158 -15.04 -10.38 -15.38
N ALA A 159 -14.68 -11.32 -16.26
CA ALA A 159 -14.58 -12.74 -15.90
C ALA A 159 -13.56 -12.98 -14.76
N GLN A 160 -12.40 -12.33 -14.81
CA GLN A 160 -11.39 -12.42 -13.75
C GLN A 160 -11.92 -11.89 -12.40
N TYR A 161 -12.62 -10.75 -12.40
CA TYR A 161 -13.19 -10.18 -11.18
C TYR A 161 -14.34 -11.02 -10.61
N ASP A 162 -15.17 -11.63 -11.46
CA ASP A 162 -16.23 -12.51 -11.02
C ASP A 162 -15.68 -13.82 -10.43
N GLN A 163 -14.63 -14.39 -11.03
CA GLN A 163 -13.93 -15.54 -10.46
C GLN A 163 -13.38 -15.20 -9.07
N LEU A 164 -12.70 -14.07 -8.94
CA LEU A 164 -12.17 -13.58 -7.67
C LEU A 164 -13.28 -13.40 -6.63
N ARG A 165 -14.40 -12.77 -7.02
CA ARG A 165 -15.58 -12.59 -6.16
C ARG A 165 -16.20 -13.92 -5.72
N GLY A 166 -16.28 -14.90 -6.61
CA GLY A 166 -16.76 -16.25 -6.29
C GLY A 166 -15.90 -16.92 -5.22
N GLN A 167 -14.57 -16.80 -5.35
CA GLN A 167 -13.60 -17.33 -4.38
C GLN A 167 -13.76 -16.70 -2.99
N PHE A 168 -14.15 -15.42 -2.90
CA PHE A 168 -14.45 -14.77 -1.61
C PHE A 168 -15.83 -15.12 -1.03
N ARG A 169 -16.83 -15.48 -1.85
CA ARG A 169 -18.19 -15.79 -1.37
C ARG A 169 -18.29 -17.12 -0.63
N GLY A 170 -17.56 -18.15 -1.08
CA GLY A 170 -17.58 -19.50 -0.49
C GLY A 170 -16.66 -19.69 0.73
N ALA A 171 -15.94 -18.66 1.16
CA ALA A 171 -14.82 -18.78 2.10
C ALA A 171 -15.18 -18.78 3.60
N GLY A 172 -16.46 -18.87 3.99
CA GLY A 172 -16.84 -18.57 5.37
C GLY A 172 -16.62 -17.10 5.77
N ALA A 173 -16.50 -16.21 4.78
CA ALA A 173 -16.11 -14.81 4.93
C ALA A 173 -17.15 -13.91 5.65
N GLU A 174 -18.09 -14.43 6.44
CA GLU A 174 -19.07 -13.59 7.15
C GLU A 174 -18.40 -12.51 8.01
N SER A 175 -17.28 -12.85 8.65
CA SER A 175 -16.45 -11.90 9.41
C SER A 175 -15.86 -10.81 8.51
N PHE A 176 -15.42 -11.17 7.31
CA PHE A 176 -14.85 -10.24 6.32
C PHE A 176 -15.93 -9.39 5.62
N LYS A 177 -17.14 -9.93 5.45
CA LYS A 177 -18.32 -9.26 4.87
C LYS A 177 -18.87 -8.12 5.74
N LYS A 178 -18.46 -8.00 7.01
CA LYS A 178 -18.96 -6.93 7.90
C LYS A 178 -18.37 -5.55 7.59
N GLY A 179 -17.15 -5.47 7.06
CA GLY A 179 -16.55 -4.17 6.67
C GLY A 179 -16.23 -4.04 5.18
N LEU A 180 -16.32 -5.12 4.38
CA LEU A 180 -16.31 -4.96 2.94
C LEU A 180 -17.60 -4.30 2.43
N PRO A 181 -17.51 -3.42 1.40
CA PRO A 181 -18.68 -2.85 0.77
C PRO A 181 -19.57 -3.98 0.23
N ARG A 182 -20.80 -4.09 0.74
CA ARG A 182 -21.71 -5.20 0.42
C ARG A 182 -22.40 -4.98 -0.92
N GLN A 183 -22.62 -3.72 -1.26
CA GLN A 183 -23.27 -3.29 -2.49
C GLN A 183 -22.25 -2.66 -3.46
N SER A 184 -22.57 -2.70 -4.76
CA SER A 184 -21.82 -1.99 -5.79
C SER A 184 -21.68 -0.49 -5.48
N ASP A 185 -22.72 0.05 -4.84
CA ASP A 185 -22.84 1.47 -4.55
C ASP A 185 -21.86 1.87 -3.44
N ASP A 186 -21.67 1.01 -2.43
CA ASP A 186 -20.68 1.24 -1.37
C ASP A 186 -19.25 1.23 -1.91
N TRP A 187 -18.95 0.32 -2.84
CA TRP A 187 -17.66 0.30 -3.56
C TRP A 187 -17.45 1.58 -4.36
N THR A 188 -18.48 2.02 -5.09
CA THR A 188 -18.44 3.25 -5.87
C THR A 188 -18.21 4.46 -4.96
N LYS A 189 -18.92 4.53 -3.83
CA LYS A 189 -18.80 5.59 -2.83
C LYS A 189 -17.40 5.61 -2.20
N SER A 190 -16.85 4.45 -1.88
CA SER A 190 -15.49 4.29 -1.36
C SER A 190 -14.45 4.70 -2.39
N MET A 191 -14.61 4.29 -3.65
CA MET A 191 -13.74 4.74 -4.75
C MET A 191 -13.81 6.25 -4.89
N VAL A 192 -14.99 6.86 -4.91
CA VAL A 192 -15.14 8.32 -5.04
C VAL A 192 -14.53 9.08 -3.86
N SER A 193 -14.67 8.59 -2.63
CA SER A 193 -14.15 9.27 -1.44
C SER A 193 -12.63 9.12 -1.26
N ARG A 194 -12.04 8.04 -1.79
CA ARG A 194 -10.62 7.71 -1.63
C ARG A 194 -9.77 7.87 -2.89
N THR A 195 -10.33 8.43 -3.97
CA THR A 195 -9.60 8.72 -5.20
C THR A 195 -9.63 10.21 -5.55
N SER A 196 -8.50 10.70 -6.04
CA SER A 196 -8.40 12.06 -6.56
C SER A 196 -9.25 12.25 -7.83
N ALA A 197 -9.62 13.48 -8.14
CA ALA A 197 -10.35 13.80 -9.37
C ALA A 197 -9.59 13.34 -10.63
N GLY A 198 -8.25 13.45 -10.62
CA GLY A 198 -7.40 13.00 -11.72
C GLY A 198 -7.39 11.48 -11.90
N GLU A 199 -7.34 10.71 -10.82
CA GLU A 199 -7.45 9.24 -10.88
C GLU A 199 -8.82 8.80 -11.41
N ARG A 200 -9.90 9.44 -10.95
CA ARG A 200 -11.25 9.18 -11.46
C ARG A 200 -11.36 9.46 -12.95
N ALA A 201 -10.88 10.61 -13.40
CA ALA A 201 -10.88 10.96 -14.82
C ALA A 201 -10.09 9.96 -15.67
N LYS A 202 -8.96 9.43 -15.15
CA LYS A 202 -8.18 8.39 -15.83
C LYS A 202 -8.93 7.06 -15.93
N ALA A 203 -9.61 6.65 -14.86
CA ALA A 203 -10.32 5.37 -14.81
C ALA A 203 -11.68 5.37 -15.53
N GLN A 204 -12.32 6.54 -15.65
CA GLN A 204 -13.69 6.68 -16.14
C GLN A 204 -13.97 5.97 -17.49
N PRO A 205 -13.14 6.11 -18.55
CA PRO A 205 -13.41 5.43 -19.82
C PRO A 205 -13.43 3.90 -19.71
N TYR A 206 -12.59 3.34 -18.84
CA TYR A 206 -12.55 1.91 -18.59
C TYR A 206 -13.78 1.46 -17.79
N LEU A 207 -14.13 2.18 -16.72
CA LEU A 207 -15.30 1.87 -15.89
C LEU A 207 -16.62 1.93 -16.69
N GLU A 208 -16.78 2.93 -17.57
CA GLU A 208 -17.94 3.02 -18.47
C GLU A 208 -18.02 1.84 -19.45
N ALA A 209 -16.88 1.36 -19.94
CA ALA A 209 -16.83 0.20 -20.83
C ALA A 209 -17.21 -1.09 -20.09
N VAL A 210 -16.72 -1.27 -18.84
CA VAL A 210 -17.11 -2.36 -17.95
C VAL A 210 -18.62 -2.33 -17.67
N GLN A 211 -19.16 -1.16 -17.32
CA GLN A 211 -20.59 -1.00 -17.07
C GLN A 211 -21.44 -1.39 -18.29
N LYS A 212 -21.11 -0.86 -19.47
CA LYS A 212 -21.81 -1.18 -20.73
C LYS A 212 -21.74 -2.67 -21.05
N PHE A 213 -20.59 -3.31 -20.83
CA PHE A 213 -20.44 -4.74 -21.03
C PHE A 213 -21.36 -5.54 -20.09
N VAL A 214 -21.37 -5.20 -18.80
CA VAL A 214 -22.24 -5.86 -17.80
C VAL A 214 -23.73 -5.65 -18.11
N GLU A 215 -24.13 -4.46 -18.54
CA GLU A 215 -25.52 -4.17 -18.96
C GLU A 215 -25.91 -4.99 -20.22
N LYS A 216 -25.02 -5.04 -21.22
CA LYS A 216 -25.21 -5.86 -22.44
C LYS A 216 -25.38 -7.35 -22.09
N GLU A 217 -24.55 -7.87 -21.21
CA GLU A 217 -24.62 -9.27 -20.75
C GLU A 217 -25.88 -9.58 -19.92
N LYS A 218 -26.34 -8.63 -19.09
CA LYS A 218 -27.60 -8.75 -18.34
C LYS A 218 -28.82 -8.82 -19.27
N HIS A 219 -28.87 -7.97 -20.30
CA HIS A 219 -29.98 -7.95 -21.25
C HIS A 219 -29.89 -9.06 -22.32
N GLY A 220 -28.68 -9.54 -22.61
CA GLY A 220 -28.44 -10.58 -23.62
C GLY A 220 -28.71 -12.01 -23.16
N GLY A 221 -29.05 -12.24 -21.88
CA GLY A 221 -29.42 -13.56 -21.31
C GLY A 221 -28.30 -14.61 -21.25
N ARG A 222 -27.22 -14.42 -22.02
CA ARG A 222 -26.11 -15.37 -22.18
C ARG A 222 -25.34 -15.59 -20.88
N TRP A 223 -25.18 -14.53 -20.10
CA TRP A 223 -24.46 -14.58 -18.83
C TRP A 223 -25.21 -15.31 -17.72
N ALA A 224 -26.54 -15.22 -17.71
CA ALA A 224 -27.38 -15.95 -16.76
C ALA A 224 -27.34 -17.46 -17.05
N ALA A 225 -27.41 -17.84 -18.33
CA ALA A 225 -27.37 -19.24 -18.76
C ALA A 225 -26.02 -19.92 -18.49
N GLN A 226 -24.91 -19.21 -18.69
CA GLN A 226 -23.58 -19.75 -18.42
C GLN A 226 -23.35 -19.95 -16.90
N ARG A 227 -23.86 -19.04 -16.07
CA ARG A 227 -23.73 -19.15 -14.61
C ARG A 227 -24.64 -20.23 -14.00
N SER A 228 -25.83 -20.49 -14.57
CA SER A 228 -26.69 -21.57 -14.10
C SER A 228 -26.12 -22.96 -14.43
N GLY A 229 -25.42 -23.11 -15.55
CA GLY A 229 -24.80 -24.38 -15.93
C GLY A 229 -23.63 -24.79 -15.04
N ASP A 230 -22.82 -23.83 -14.57
CA ASP A 230 -21.67 -24.11 -13.70
C ASP A 230 -22.06 -24.48 -12.25
N LEU A 231 -23.29 -24.17 -11.82
CA LEU A 231 -23.75 -24.47 -10.45
C LEU A 231 -24.41 -25.85 -10.32
N ASP A 232 -24.94 -26.42 -11.42
CA ASP A 232 -25.61 -27.74 -11.42
C ASP A 232 -24.63 -28.92 -11.63
N GLY A 233 -23.38 -28.66 -12.02
CA GLY A 233 -22.38 -29.71 -12.32
C GLY A 233 -21.53 -30.20 -11.15
N GLY A 234 -21.81 -29.76 -9.92
CA GLY A 234 -20.94 -29.92 -8.75
C GLY A 234 -21.36 -30.97 -7.71
N GLU A 235 -22.41 -31.76 -7.95
CA GLU A 235 -22.80 -32.86 -7.06
C GLU A 235 -22.26 -34.20 -7.61
N GLY A 236 -21.03 -34.54 -7.24
CA GLY A 236 -20.37 -35.81 -7.57
C GLY A 236 -19.24 -36.14 -6.61
#